data_AF-A0AB39TIC8-F1
#
_entry.id   AF-A0AB39TIC8-F1
#
_cell.length_a   1.000
_cell.length_b   1.000
_cell.length_c   1.000
_cell.angle_alpha   90.00
_cell.angle_beta   90.00
_cell.angle_gamma   90.00
#
_symmetry.space_group_name_H-M   'P 1'
#
loop_
_entity.id
_entity.type
_entity.pdbx_description
1 polymer ?
#
loop_
_entity_poly.entity_id
_entity_poly.type
_entity_poly.pdbx_seq_one_letter_code
_entity_poly.pdbx_strand_id
1 'polypeptide(L)'
;MAESGWLYVVVEAPTGVVHRHQYGGTACRQGRVEGFLVPVCGPGAAAGLRELFEGGGEPCGADARDRRLRALVAGIVYWACDGRAEEPHALRVDEGRAREIDEAWVPVVTPDGPGVLVWPNSD
;
A
#
# COMPACT_ATOMS: atom_id res chain seq x y z
N MET A 1 10.56 4.54 19.98
CA MET A 1 10.97 3.37 19.18
C MET A 1 11.01 3.85 17.74
N ALA A 2 12.08 3.57 16.98
CA ALA A 2 12.11 4.01 15.58
C ALA A 2 11.03 3.21 14.84
N GLU A 3 9.94 3.88 14.48
CA GLU A 3 8.88 3.34 13.64
C GLU A 3 9.53 2.72 12.41
N SER A 4 9.37 1.40 12.27
CA SER A 4 10.00 0.69 11.19
C SER A 4 9.29 1.10 9.90
N GLY A 5 9.95 1.87 9.03
CA GLY A 5 9.40 2.40 7.77
C GLY A 5 9.14 1.33 6.69
N TRP A 6 8.79 0.11 7.11
CA TRP A 6 8.48 -1.00 6.24
C TRP A 6 7.09 -0.84 5.66
N LEU A 7 7.00 -1.14 4.37
CA LEU A 7 5.78 -1.24 3.62
C LEU A 7 5.66 -2.69 3.14
N TYR A 8 4.44 -3.18 3.02
CA TYR A 8 4.19 -4.52 2.54
C TYR A 8 3.06 -4.49 1.52
N VAL A 9 3.15 -5.37 0.52
CA VAL A 9 2.03 -5.65 -0.37
C VAL A 9 1.57 -7.08 -0.10
N VAL A 10 0.28 -7.27 0.14
CA VAL A 10 -0.32 -8.60 0.03
C VAL A 10 -0.81 -8.76 -1.40
N VAL A 11 -0.14 -9.60 -2.18
CA VAL A 11 -0.53 -9.90 -3.56
C VAL A 11 -1.58 -11.00 -3.54
N GLU A 12 -2.70 -10.76 -4.20
CA GLU A 12 -3.86 -11.64 -4.21
C GLU A 12 -3.56 -12.94 -4.95
N ALA A 13 -3.66 -14.05 -4.22
CA ALA A 13 -3.44 -15.39 -4.78
C ALA A 13 -4.13 -16.45 -3.91
N PRO A 14 -4.62 -17.56 -4.51
CA PRO A 14 -5.30 -18.64 -3.80
C PRO A 14 -4.29 -19.52 -3.04
N THR A 15 -3.67 -18.95 -2.01
CA THR A 15 -2.59 -19.57 -1.22
C THR A 15 -3.11 -20.34 0.00
N GLY A 16 -4.37 -20.15 0.38
CA GLY A 16 -4.93 -20.57 1.65
C GLY A 16 -4.53 -19.69 2.84
N VAL A 17 -3.69 -18.66 2.64
CA VAL A 17 -3.24 -17.72 3.68
C VAL A 17 -4.04 -16.43 3.58
N VAL A 18 -4.82 -16.14 4.63
CA VAL A 18 -5.63 -14.91 4.71
C VAL A 18 -4.98 -13.91 5.65
N HIS A 19 -4.62 -12.76 5.11
CA HIS A 19 -4.14 -11.60 5.86
C HIS A 19 -5.34 -10.77 6.28
N ARG A 20 -5.48 -10.52 7.58
CA ARG A 20 -6.48 -9.61 8.15
C ARG A 20 -5.76 -8.39 8.68
N HIS A 21 -6.23 -7.20 8.33
CA HIS A 21 -5.58 -5.95 8.71
C HIS A 21 -6.61 -4.98 9.27
N GLN A 22 -6.25 -4.32 10.38
CA GLN A 22 -6.96 -3.15 10.85
C GLN A 22 -6.42 -1.92 10.12
N TYR A 23 -7.31 -1.05 9.65
CA TYR A 23 -6.94 0.07 8.81
C TYR A 23 -7.91 1.26 8.98
N GLY A 24 -7.59 2.40 8.37
CA GLY A 24 -8.42 3.60 8.43
C GLY A 24 -8.31 4.37 9.75
N GLY A 25 -7.16 4.29 10.42
CA GLY A 25 -6.88 5.03 11.66
C GLY A 25 -7.93 4.75 12.73
N THR A 26 -8.53 5.81 13.28
CA THR A 26 -9.53 5.74 14.36
C THR A 26 -10.86 5.12 13.92
N ALA A 27 -11.10 4.90 12.62
CA ALA A 27 -12.28 4.20 12.15
C ALA A 27 -12.17 2.68 12.36
N CYS A 28 -10.97 2.16 12.66
CA CYS A 28 -10.70 0.77 13.00
C CYS A 28 -11.33 -0.24 12.02
N ARG A 29 -11.31 0.07 10.72
CA ARG A 29 -11.89 -0.77 9.68
C ARG A 29 -11.13 -2.10 9.59
N GLN A 30 -11.82 -3.12 9.09
CA GLN A 30 -11.29 -4.47 9.03
C GLN A 30 -11.24 -4.93 7.57
N GLY A 31 -10.04 -5.11 7.05
CA GLY A 31 -9.78 -5.61 5.71
C GLY A 31 -9.32 -7.06 5.77
N ARG A 32 -9.63 -7.83 4.73
CA ARG A 32 -9.05 -9.17 4.55
C ARG A 32 -8.72 -9.42 3.09
N VAL A 33 -7.61 -10.11 2.87
CA VAL A 33 -7.17 -10.50 1.53
C VAL A 33 -6.41 -11.82 1.62
N GLU A 34 -6.67 -12.73 0.69
CA GLU A 34 -5.93 -13.99 0.58
C GLU A 34 -4.75 -13.81 -0.35
N GLY A 35 -3.55 -14.24 0.05
CA GLY A 35 -2.37 -13.97 -0.74
C GLY A 35 -1.04 -14.18 -0.02
N PHE A 36 0.04 -13.80 -0.70
CA PHE A 36 1.38 -13.80 -0.13
C PHE A 36 1.84 -12.37 0.17
N LEU A 37 2.58 -12.22 1.27
CA LEU A 37 3.10 -10.93 1.75
C LEU A 37 4.47 -10.66 1.13
N VAL A 38 4.64 -9.49 0.52
CA VAL A 38 5.90 -9.03 -0.07
C VAL A 38 6.35 -7.76 0.66
N PRO A 39 7.48 -7.79 1.38
CA PRO A 39 8.11 -6.57 1.87
C PRO A 39 8.58 -5.72 0.68
N VAL A 40 8.22 -4.44 0.68
CA VAL A 40 8.58 -3.51 -0.39
C VAL A 40 9.35 -2.32 0.15
N CYS A 41 10.23 -1.77 -0.69
CA CYS A 41 11.06 -0.62 -0.32
C CYS A 41 10.55 0.63 -1.05
N GLY A 42 10.27 1.67 -0.28
CA GLY A 42 9.93 2.99 -0.81
C GLY A 42 10.56 4.06 0.08
N PRO A 43 11.76 4.57 -0.26
CA PRO A 43 12.42 5.61 0.51
C PRO A 43 11.50 6.81 0.71
N GLY A 44 11.18 7.13 1.97
CA GLY A 44 10.26 8.21 2.32
C GLY A 44 8.77 7.94 2.02
N ALA A 45 8.42 6.84 1.34
CA ALA A 45 7.04 6.52 1.00
C ALA A 45 6.20 6.24 2.26
N ALA A 46 6.74 5.49 3.23
CA ALA A 46 6.04 5.23 4.49
C ALA A 46 5.73 6.53 5.25
N ALA A 47 6.72 7.41 5.40
CA ALA A 47 6.52 8.72 6.04
C ALA A 47 5.54 9.61 5.26
N GLY A 48 5.64 9.63 3.93
CA GLY A 48 4.77 10.43 3.07
C GLY A 48 3.32 9.93 3.03
N LEU A 49 3.11 8.61 3.12
CA LEU A 49 1.77 8.01 3.23
C LEU A 49 1.15 8.37 4.58
N ARG A 50 1.92 8.26 5.67
CA ARG A 50 1.44 8.71 6.99
C ARG A 50 1.08 10.18 7.00
N GLU A 51 1.93 11.05 6.46
CA GLU A 51 1.61 12.48 6.35
C GLU A 51 0.34 12.72 5.51
N LEU A 52 0.13 11.95 4.44
CA LEU A 52 -1.04 12.08 3.57
C LEU A 52 -2.35 11.71 4.29
N PHE A 53 -2.34 10.70 5.15
CA PHE A 53 -3.55 10.18 5.81
C PHE A 53 -3.74 10.73 7.23
N GLU A 54 -2.67 10.88 8.01
CA GLU A 54 -2.67 11.34 9.41
C GLU A 54 -2.52 12.87 9.52
N GLY A 55 -1.79 13.49 8.59
CA GLY A 55 -1.20 14.83 8.74
C GLY A 55 -2.17 16.02 8.76
N GLY A 56 -3.50 15.80 8.70
CA GLY A 56 -4.54 16.81 8.90
C GLY A 56 -4.59 17.99 7.90
N GLY A 57 -3.56 18.17 7.07
CA GLY A 57 -3.52 19.15 6.00
C GLY A 57 -4.08 18.52 4.74
N GLU A 58 -5.32 18.84 4.39
CA GLU A 58 -5.85 18.51 3.07
C GLU A 58 -4.90 19.06 2.00
N PRO A 59 -4.32 18.22 1.14
CA PRO A 59 -3.83 18.70 -0.15
C PRO A 59 -5.01 19.43 -0.79
N CYS A 60 -4.83 20.67 -1.27
CA CYS A 60 -5.92 21.52 -1.78
C CYS A 60 -6.84 20.76 -2.77
N GLY A 61 -7.94 20.18 -2.28
CA GLY A 61 -8.88 19.36 -3.03
C GLY A 61 -8.50 17.87 -3.18
N ALA A 62 -9.53 17.03 -3.36
CA ALA A 62 -9.40 15.58 -3.56
C ALA A 62 -8.40 15.20 -4.68
N ASP A 63 -8.37 15.96 -5.78
CA ASP A 63 -7.46 15.74 -6.89
C ASP A 63 -5.98 15.86 -6.51
N ALA A 64 -5.65 16.79 -5.61
CA ALA A 64 -4.27 16.99 -5.13
C ALA A 64 -3.84 15.82 -4.23
N ARG A 65 -4.76 15.34 -3.39
CA ARG A 65 -4.54 14.18 -2.52
C ARG A 65 -4.32 12.93 -3.34
N ASP A 66 -5.18 12.67 -4.30
CA ASP A 66 -5.09 11.46 -5.12
C ASP A 66 -3.83 11.50 -6.01
N ARG A 67 -3.42 12.67 -6.50
CA ARG A 67 -2.13 12.83 -7.22
C ARG A 67 -0.94 12.55 -6.31
N ARG A 68 -0.97 13.03 -5.06
CA ARG A 68 0.08 12.79 -4.07
C ARG A 68 0.15 11.31 -3.70
N LEU A 69 -0.99 10.64 -3.51
CA LEU A 69 -1.04 9.19 -3.28
C LEU A 69 -0.38 8.42 -4.42
N ARG A 70 -0.76 8.70 -5.67
CA ARG A 70 -0.18 8.04 -6.85
C ARG A 70 1.33 8.23 -6.93
N ALA A 71 1.82 9.43 -6.65
CA ALA A 71 3.25 9.72 -6.65
C ALA A 71 4.00 8.94 -5.56
N LEU A 72 3.44 8.85 -4.36
CA LEU A 72 4.02 8.08 -3.25
C LEU A 72 4.06 6.58 -3.58
N VAL A 73 2.95 6.03 -4.08
CA VAL A 73 2.87 4.62 -4.48
C VAL A 73 3.83 4.30 -5.62
N ALA A 74 3.94 5.17 -6.63
CA ALA A 74 4.89 5.01 -7.73
C ALA A 74 6.37 5.08 -7.30
N GLY A 75 6.66 5.67 -6.12
CA GLY A 75 7.99 5.67 -5.52
C GLY A 75 8.37 4.36 -4.81
N ILE A 76 7.43 3.40 -4.69
CA ILE A 76 7.66 2.10 -4.07
C ILE A 76 8.08 1.10 -5.15
N VAL A 77 9.21 0.44 -4.92
CA VAL A 77 9.75 -0.58 -5.82
C VAL A 77 9.32 -1.97 -5.36
N TYR A 78 8.70 -2.68 -6.28
CA TYR A 78 8.35 -4.09 -6.19
C TYR A 78 9.32 -4.91 -7.05
N TRP A 79 9.89 -5.97 -6.49
CA TRP A 79 10.78 -6.87 -7.23
C TRP A 79 10.00 -8.11 -7.62
N ALA A 80 9.62 -8.19 -8.89
CA ALA A 80 9.01 -9.41 -9.42
C ALA A 80 10.11 -10.43 -9.70
N CYS A 81 9.88 -11.68 -9.31
CA CYS A 81 10.82 -12.77 -9.51
C CYS A 81 10.08 -13.97 -10.09
N ASP A 82 10.44 -14.34 -11.33
CA ASP A 82 9.96 -15.56 -11.99
C ASP A 82 10.83 -16.80 -11.66
N GLY A 83 11.70 -16.66 -10.66
CA GLY A 83 12.69 -17.66 -10.26
C GLY A 83 13.97 -17.66 -11.11
N ARG A 84 14.12 -16.74 -12.07
CA ARG A 84 15.30 -16.64 -12.95
C ARG A 84 15.89 -15.24 -13.02
N ALA A 85 15.04 -14.21 -13.01
CA ALA A 85 15.47 -12.82 -13.00
C ALA A 85 14.64 -12.02 -11.99
N GLU A 86 15.28 -11.04 -11.34
CA GLU A 86 14.61 -10.05 -10.51
C GLU A 86 14.55 -8.74 -11.30
N GLU A 87 13.33 -8.28 -11.58
CA GLU A 87 13.10 -7.00 -12.29
C GLU A 87 12.38 -6.02 -11.35
N PRO A 88 12.87 -4.76 -11.23
CA PRO A 88 12.22 -3.75 -10.41
C PRO A 88 11.04 -3.12 -11.17
N HIS A 89 9.89 -3.06 -10.52
CA HIS A 89 8.67 -2.43 -11.00
C HIS A 89 8.14 -1.41 -10.00
N ALA A 90 7.76 -0.23 -10.49
CA ALA A 90 7.03 0.74 -9.68
C ALA A 90 5.60 0.24 -9.43
N LEU A 91 5.14 0.33 -8.19
CA LEU A 91 3.74 0.06 -7.87
C LEU A 91 2.83 1.13 -8.49
N ARG A 92 1.57 0.74 -8.71
CA ARG A 92 0.52 1.64 -9.21
C ARG A 92 -0.72 1.45 -8.36
N VAL A 93 -1.45 2.52 -8.10
CA VAL A 93 -2.76 2.42 -7.46
C VAL A 93 -3.72 1.67 -8.39
N ASP A 94 -4.52 0.76 -7.84
CA ASP A 94 -5.62 0.14 -8.57
C ASP A 94 -6.83 1.09 -8.60
N GLU A 95 -6.96 1.81 -9.70
CA GLU A 95 -8.05 2.77 -9.92
C GLU A 95 -9.43 2.09 -9.95
N GLY A 96 -9.52 0.80 -10.31
CA GLY A 96 -10.77 0.04 -10.29
C GLY A 96 -11.32 -0.16 -8.88
N ARG A 97 -10.44 -0.07 -7.88
CA ARG A 97 -10.72 -0.24 -6.45
C ARG A 97 -10.50 1.03 -5.65
N ALA A 98 -10.51 2.20 -6.29
CA ALA A 98 -10.25 3.49 -5.64
C ALA A 98 -11.18 3.78 -4.43
N ARG A 99 -12.40 3.22 -4.41
CA ARG A 99 -13.34 3.34 -3.28
C ARG A 99 -12.91 2.62 -2.00
N GLU A 100 -11.97 1.69 -2.11
CA GLU A 100 -11.45 0.94 -0.98
C GLU A 100 -10.24 1.63 -0.34
N ILE A 101 -9.64 2.61 -1.01
CA ILE A 101 -8.46 3.34 -0.53
C ILE A 101 -8.76 4.00 0.80
N ASP A 102 -7.96 3.66 1.80
CA ASP A 102 -7.90 4.37 3.07
C ASP A 102 -6.51 4.22 3.69
N GLU A 103 -6.30 4.84 4.84
CA GLU A 103 -5.09 4.71 5.63
C GLU A 103 -4.78 3.23 5.89
N ALA A 104 -3.52 2.82 5.69
CA ALA A 104 -3.02 1.46 5.85
C ALA A 104 -3.71 0.41 4.96
N TRP A 105 -4.45 0.84 3.93
CA TRP A 105 -5.13 -0.04 2.97
C TRP A 105 -5.26 0.63 1.60
N VAL A 106 -4.26 0.42 0.73
CA VAL A 106 -4.26 1.00 -0.62
C VAL A 106 -4.20 -0.12 -1.65
N PRO A 107 -5.27 -0.38 -2.41
CA PRO A 107 -5.23 -1.30 -3.54
C PRO A 107 -4.18 -0.88 -4.57
N VAL A 108 -3.34 -1.84 -4.98
CA VAL A 108 -2.25 -1.64 -5.94
C VAL A 108 -2.24 -2.72 -7.00
N VAL A 109 -1.65 -2.41 -8.15
CA VAL A 109 -1.33 -3.37 -9.20
C VAL A 109 0.16 -3.68 -9.15
N THR A 110 0.48 -4.98 -9.09
CA THR A 110 1.85 -5.51 -9.18
C THR A 110 1.99 -6.35 -10.45
N PRO A 111 3.22 -6.68 -10.89
CA PRO A 111 3.44 -7.62 -11.97
C PRO A 111 2.86 -9.03 -11.71
N ASP A 112 2.79 -9.43 -10.44
CA ASP A 112 2.28 -10.74 -10.03
C ASP A 112 0.75 -10.77 -9.83
N GLY A 113 0.08 -9.62 -9.99
CA GLY A 113 -1.37 -9.49 -9.86
C GLY A 113 -1.81 -8.29 -9.02
N PRO A 114 -3.14 -8.17 -8.77
CA PRO A 114 -3.67 -7.18 -7.85
C PRO A 114 -3.18 -7.46 -6.43
N GLY A 115 -3.04 -6.41 -5.62
CA GLY A 115 -2.65 -6.53 -4.24
C GLY A 115 -3.12 -5.36 -3.40
N VAL A 116 -2.80 -5.40 -2.11
CA VAL A 116 -3.09 -4.31 -1.17
C VAL A 116 -1.80 -3.91 -0.48
N LEU A 117 -1.41 -2.65 -0.64
CA LEU A 117 -0.34 -2.02 0.12
C LEU A 117 -0.83 -1.73 1.54
N VAL A 118 -0.10 -2.26 2.52
CA VAL A 118 -0.38 -2.16 3.95
C VAL A 118 0.86 -1.73 4.72
N TRP A 119 0.64 -1.06 5.84
CA TRP A 119 1.67 -0.63 6.79
C TRP A 119 1.06 -0.56 8.20
N PRO A 120 1.86 -0.37 9.26
CA PRO A 120 1.33 -0.18 10.61
C PRO A 120 0.31 0.98 10.64
N ASN A 121 -0.93 0.67 11.03
CA ASN A 121 -1.98 1.68 11.22
C ASN A 121 -1.61 2.62 12.37
N SER A 122 -2.12 3.85 12.35
CA SER A 122 -1.74 4.90 13.32
C SER A 122 -2.34 4.76 14.73
N ASP A 123 -3.21 3.77 14.97
CA ASP A 123 -3.91 3.56 16.25
C ASP A 123 -3.17 2.68 17.28
#